data_AF-A0A521I7Z4-F1
#
_entry.id   AF-A0A521I7Z4-F1
#
_cell.length_a   1.000
_cell.length_b   1.000
_cell.length_c   1.000
_cell.angle_alpha   90.00
_cell.angle_beta   90.00
_cell.angle_gamma   90.00
#
_symmetry.space_group_name_H-M   'P 1'
#
loop_
_entity.id
_entity.type
_entity.pdbx_description
1 polymer ?
#
loop_
_entity_poly.entity_id
_entity_poly.type
_entity_poly.pdbx_seq_one_letter_code
_entity_poly.pdbx_strand_id
1 'polypeptide(L)'
;MSSVLYAVVAMSALYSATCFQPPSSIAVIGFPIGLLFTLATLVVSMRFLSAPNRNRLAPLRKMFEYLPFVLFASFVISRTGPVDGQFLLDLASVLLWIAASVLSVVVLYRLSDKRIGMRYPSLTEAAPSRKTVVTHAFEWIDALVQAACLVLLINLFLFQLYAIPSESMVPEFMIGDRVVVLKTPSGPKFPLSNVGIPRMRSYERGDIVVFNNPHYNDTKEARVRSFASQLVYMLTFTAVNINRDEYGAIKADPLVKRVVGMPGEKLMMVDGVLYAKRKDAPDFKPVSEDAVWAAWNIDALPRSERALVERIPLSREQFTLLESVESLRANADLHALGSEASALVDRFASLRHLEDTVLSAPELVSRNAREVYALFSSDADITRLLLTTNGGLSWFRDFMTGWTVNSSRDTLFEDRSFRLNVLIKLCFGRLVVRNAELFASNTTLDAFRNDHERTQILSEAQTYLHYLAQHDQRNMGEFPEAEDEYIPDNCFFMMGDNRFNSLDMRHSYTIRLAALDPDDAYSVLYRSNLGPQYVPVSRILGVASFRFWPLSRLGIPE
;
A
#
# COMPACT_ATOMS: atom_id res chain seq x y z
N MET A 1 -1.46 -25.34 -46.64
CA MET A 1 -2.68 -24.71 -46.08
C MET A 1 -3.34 -25.68 -45.12
N SER A 2 -3.77 -26.85 -45.59
CA SER A 2 -4.28 -27.96 -44.76
C SER A 2 -3.38 -28.29 -43.57
N SER A 3 -2.07 -28.48 -43.79
CA SER A 3 -1.11 -28.78 -42.72
C SER A 3 -1.10 -27.76 -41.57
N VAL A 4 -1.17 -26.47 -41.89
CA VAL A 4 -1.18 -25.40 -40.88
C VAL A 4 -2.53 -25.31 -40.17
N LEU A 5 -3.64 -25.52 -40.88
CA LEU A 5 -4.97 -25.59 -40.26
C LEU A 5 -5.05 -26.73 -39.24
N TYR A 6 -4.60 -27.93 -39.61
CA TYR A 6 -4.57 -29.08 -38.71
C TYR A 6 -3.60 -28.86 -37.54
N ALA A 7 -2.46 -28.21 -37.77
CA ALA A 7 -1.53 -27.87 -36.70
C ALA A 7 -2.17 -26.94 -35.65
N VAL A 8 -2.91 -25.90 -36.07
CA VAL A 8 -3.63 -25.02 -35.13
C VAL A 8 -4.63 -25.84 -34.30
N VAL A 9 -5.48 -26.63 -34.96
CA VAL A 9 -6.49 -27.45 -34.26
C VAL A 9 -5.84 -28.44 -33.29
N ALA A 10 -4.76 -29.10 -33.69
CA ALA A 10 -4.03 -30.04 -32.83
C ALA A 10 -3.47 -29.33 -31.59
N MET A 11 -2.85 -28.15 -31.75
CA MET A 11 -2.37 -27.36 -30.62
C MET A 11 -3.51 -26.88 -29.72
N SER A 12 -4.63 -26.43 -30.29
CA SER A 12 -5.82 -26.01 -29.53
C SER A 12 -6.51 -27.18 -28.80
N ALA A 13 -6.44 -28.40 -29.35
CA ALA A 13 -6.98 -29.60 -28.71
C ALA A 13 -6.11 -30.02 -27.51
N LEU A 14 -4.78 -30.04 -27.70
CA LEU A 14 -3.82 -30.25 -26.61
C LEU A 14 -3.98 -29.18 -25.52
N TYR A 15 -4.11 -27.93 -25.93
CA TYR A 15 -4.39 -26.82 -25.02
C TYR A 15 -5.67 -27.06 -24.22
N SER A 16 -6.77 -27.40 -24.89
CA SER A 16 -8.05 -27.62 -24.22
C SER A 16 -7.93 -28.71 -23.17
N ALA A 17 -7.19 -29.80 -23.43
CA ALA A 17 -6.93 -30.84 -22.44
C ALA A 17 -6.23 -30.32 -21.17
N THR A 18 -5.34 -29.33 -21.28
CA THR A 18 -4.68 -28.71 -20.10
C THR A 18 -5.63 -27.89 -19.22
N CYS A 19 -6.79 -27.48 -19.74
CA CYS A 19 -7.84 -26.76 -19.01
C CYS A 19 -8.78 -27.70 -18.24
N PHE A 20 -8.57 -29.02 -18.29
CA PHE A 20 -9.39 -29.97 -17.53
C PHE A 20 -9.24 -29.71 -16.02
N GLN A 21 -10.37 -29.67 -15.32
CA GLN A 21 -10.45 -29.47 -13.87
C GLN A 21 -11.47 -30.43 -13.26
N PRO A 22 -11.23 -30.91 -12.03
CA PRO A 22 -12.20 -31.76 -11.33
C PRO A 22 -13.51 -31.00 -11.05
N PRO A 23 -14.66 -31.70 -10.96
CA PRO A 23 -15.98 -31.12 -10.72
C PRO A 23 -16.12 -30.55 -9.31
N SER A 24 -15.60 -29.35 -9.10
CA SER A 24 -15.63 -28.66 -7.81
C SER A 24 -16.09 -27.20 -7.88
N SER A 25 -16.16 -26.60 -9.08
CA SER A 25 -16.53 -25.19 -9.27
C SER A 25 -16.81 -24.85 -10.75
N ILE A 26 -17.12 -23.58 -11.03
CA ILE A 26 -17.27 -23.00 -12.39
C ILE A 26 -16.06 -23.30 -13.29
N ALA A 27 -14.89 -23.59 -12.71
CA ALA A 27 -13.67 -23.92 -13.43
C ALA A 27 -13.82 -25.07 -14.44
N VAL A 28 -14.72 -26.01 -14.17
CA VAL A 28 -14.99 -27.16 -15.02
C VAL A 28 -15.51 -26.75 -16.40
N ILE A 29 -16.12 -25.58 -16.51
CA ILE A 29 -16.67 -25.04 -17.76
C ILE A 29 -15.54 -24.54 -18.69
N GLY A 30 -14.34 -24.27 -18.17
CA GLY A 30 -13.19 -23.84 -18.98
C GLY A 30 -12.82 -24.88 -20.05
N PHE A 31 -12.74 -26.16 -19.68
CA PHE A 31 -12.46 -27.28 -20.59
C PHE A 31 -13.45 -27.40 -21.76
N PRO A 32 -14.77 -27.56 -21.55
CA PRO A 32 -15.73 -27.72 -22.62
C PRO A 32 -15.80 -26.48 -23.53
N ILE A 33 -15.61 -25.26 -23.01
CA ILE A 33 -15.56 -24.05 -23.85
C ILE A 33 -14.41 -24.16 -24.86
N GLY A 34 -13.19 -24.45 -24.39
CA GLY A 34 -12.02 -24.57 -25.25
C GLY A 34 -12.16 -25.72 -26.25
N LEU A 35 -12.63 -26.88 -25.78
CA LEU A 35 -12.79 -28.07 -26.61
C LEU A 35 -13.88 -27.89 -27.68
N LEU A 36 -15.06 -27.38 -27.32
CA LEU A 36 -16.16 -27.18 -28.26
C LEU A 36 -15.79 -26.17 -29.34
N PHE A 37 -15.11 -25.08 -28.98
CA PHE A 37 -14.65 -24.10 -29.95
C PHE A 37 -13.56 -24.67 -30.88
N THR A 38 -12.67 -25.49 -30.34
CA THR A 38 -11.66 -26.22 -31.13
C THR A 38 -12.30 -27.19 -32.12
N LEU A 39 -13.30 -27.97 -31.68
CA LEU A 39 -14.05 -28.89 -32.52
C LEU A 39 -14.84 -28.15 -33.61
N ALA A 40 -15.48 -27.03 -33.28
CA ALA A 40 -16.15 -26.18 -34.26
C ALA A 40 -15.15 -25.66 -35.31
N THR A 41 -13.97 -25.20 -34.88
CA THR A 41 -12.90 -24.75 -35.78
C THR A 41 -12.44 -25.87 -36.72
N LEU A 42 -12.31 -27.10 -36.22
CA LEU A 42 -12.01 -28.27 -37.04
C LEU A 42 -13.10 -28.55 -38.07
N VAL A 43 -14.37 -28.59 -37.67
CA VAL A 43 -15.50 -28.87 -38.56
C VAL A 43 -15.60 -27.82 -39.67
N VAL A 44 -15.46 -26.54 -39.32
CA VAL A 44 -15.48 -25.44 -40.30
C VAL A 44 -14.28 -25.52 -41.25
N SER A 45 -13.08 -25.86 -40.72
CA SER A 45 -11.88 -26.06 -41.53
C SER A 45 -12.04 -27.22 -42.52
N MET A 46 -12.58 -28.36 -42.06
CA MET A 46 -12.85 -29.52 -42.92
C MET A 46 -13.87 -29.18 -44.01
N ARG A 47 -14.99 -28.54 -43.65
CA ARG A 47 -16.01 -28.11 -44.62
C ARG A 47 -15.44 -27.17 -45.69
N PHE A 48 -14.55 -26.25 -45.31
CA PHE A 48 -13.88 -25.38 -46.27
C PHE A 48 -12.89 -26.13 -47.17
N LEU A 49 -12.07 -27.02 -46.61
CA LEU A 49 -11.10 -27.81 -47.37
C LEU A 49 -11.76 -28.78 -48.36
N SER A 50 -12.91 -29.37 -47.99
CA SER A 50 -13.65 -30.30 -48.85
C SER A 50 -14.36 -29.60 -50.03
N ALA A 51 -14.93 -28.41 -49.82
CA ALA A 51 -15.45 -27.62 -50.93
C ALA A 51 -15.25 -26.11 -50.64
N PRO A 52 -14.15 -25.53 -51.16
CA PRO A 52 -13.84 -24.12 -50.96
C PRO A 52 -14.88 -23.22 -51.64
N ASN A 53 -15.61 -22.42 -50.87
CA ASN A 53 -16.51 -21.39 -51.39
C ASN A 53 -16.48 -20.14 -50.49
N ARG A 54 -16.96 -19.00 -51.01
CA ARG A 54 -16.94 -17.72 -50.28
C ARG A 54 -17.77 -17.77 -48.99
N ASN A 55 -18.91 -18.46 -49.02
CA ASN A 55 -19.81 -18.61 -47.86
C ASN A 55 -19.18 -19.40 -46.70
N ARG A 56 -18.23 -20.29 -46.98
CA ARG A 56 -17.46 -21.06 -45.97
C ARG A 56 -16.18 -20.34 -45.56
N LEU A 57 -15.67 -19.44 -46.39
CA LEU A 57 -14.47 -18.65 -46.09
C LEU A 57 -14.70 -17.65 -44.94
N ALA A 58 -15.83 -16.95 -44.92
CA ALA A 58 -16.12 -15.97 -43.87
C ALA A 58 -16.21 -16.61 -42.46
N PRO A 59 -16.98 -17.70 -42.25
CA PRO A 59 -16.97 -18.44 -40.98
C PRO A 59 -15.58 -18.96 -40.60
N LEU A 60 -14.80 -19.45 -41.58
CA LEU A 60 -13.45 -19.94 -41.33
C LEU A 60 -12.54 -18.84 -40.76
N ARG A 61 -12.52 -17.65 -41.40
CA ARG A 61 -11.75 -16.50 -40.91
C ARG A 61 -12.18 -16.14 -39.49
N LYS A 62 -13.48 -16.07 -39.22
CA LYS A 62 -14.01 -15.76 -37.89
C LYS A 62 -13.57 -16.76 -36.82
N MET A 63 -13.54 -18.07 -37.11
CA MET A 63 -13.03 -19.07 -36.16
C MET A 63 -11.58 -18.77 -35.75
N PHE A 64 -10.70 -18.46 -36.71
CA PHE A 64 -9.29 -18.15 -36.40
C PHE A 64 -9.08 -16.76 -35.78
N GLU A 65 -9.94 -15.78 -36.05
CA GLU A 65 -9.92 -14.47 -35.39
C GLU A 65 -10.28 -14.59 -33.90
N TYR A 66 -11.29 -15.40 -33.56
CA TYR A 66 -11.75 -15.56 -32.19
C TYR A 66 -11.02 -16.63 -31.38
N LEU A 67 -10.31 -17.56 -32.04
CA LEU A 67 -9.64 -18.68 -31.38
C LEU A 67 -8.71 -18.23 -30.25
N PRO A 68 -7.78 -17.26 -30.42
CA PRO A 68 -6.91 -16.83 -29.33
C PRO A 68 -7.68 -16.34 -28.09
N PHE A 69 -8.75 -15.58 -28.30
CA PHE A 69 -9.54 -14.99 -27.22
C PHE A 69 -10.38 -16.03 -26.48
N VAL A 70 -10.99 -16.97 -27.20
CA VAL A 70 -11.79 -18.05 -26.59
C VAL A 70 -10.90 -19.00 -25.80
N LEU A 71 -9.72 -19.35 -26.33
CA LEU A 71 -8.76 -20.15 -25.60
C LEU A 71 -8.29 -19.40 -24.33
N PHE A 72 -7.98 -18.10 -24.44
CA PHE A 72 -7.60 -17.29 -23.27
C PHE A 72 -8.71 -17.24 -22.21
N ALA A 73 -9.97 -17.04 -22.60
CA ALA A 73 -11.10 -17.08 -21.66
C ALA A 73 -11.25 -18.46 -21.00
N SER A 74 -11.08 -19.53 -21.77
CA SER A 74 -11.05 -20.91 -21.27
C SER A 74 -9.93 -21.11 -20.22
N PHE A 75 -8.74 -20.52 -20.43
CA PHE A 75 -7.65 -20.54 -19.44
C PHE A 75 -8.13 -19.96 -18.11
N VAL A 76 -8.58 -18.70 -18.15
CA VAL A 76 -8.91 -17.93 -16.96
C VAL A 76 -10.03 -18.62 -16.18
N ILE A 77 -11.08 -19.07 -16.87
CA ILE A 77 -12.18 -19.82 -16.25
C ILE A 77 -11.64 -21.08 -15.57
N SER A 78 -10.82 -21.87 -16.27
CA SER A 78 -10.27 -23.12 -15.70
C SER A 78 -9.40 -22.89 -14.46
N ARG A 79 -8.80 -21.70 -14.29
CA ARG A 79 -7.96 -21.36 -13.14
C ARG A 79 -8.70 -20.70 -11.97
N THR A 80 -10.03 -20.59 -12.06
CA THR A 80 -10.86 -20.17 -10.92
C THR A 80 -11.01 -21.25 -9.83
N GLY A 81 -10.75 -22.52 -10.14
CA GLY A 81 -11.01 -23.65 -9.25
C GLY A 81 -10.01 -23.80 -8.10
N PRO A 82 -10.27 -24.62 -7.08
CA PRO A 82 -9.51 -24.65 -5.82
C PRO A 82 -8.11 -25.28 -5.92
N VAL A 83 -7.73 -25.88 -7.05
CA VAL A 83 -6.43 -26.58 -7.19
C VAL A 83 -5.32 -25.57 -7.40
N ASP A 84 -4.40 -25.47 -6.44
CA ASP A 84 -3.18 -24.65 -6.53
C ASP A 84 -1.96 -25.51 -6.93
N GLY A 85 -0.94 -24.88 -7.52
CA GLY A 85 0.37 -25.53 -7.73
C GLY A 85 0.66 -26.12 -9.12
N GLN A 86 -0.08 -25.75 -10.17
CA GLN A 86 0.10 -26.33 -11.52
C GLN A 86 1.03 -25.52 -12.45
N PHE A 87 2.15 -25.00 -11.95
CA PHE A 87 3.03 -24.11 -12.74
C PHE A 87 3.44 -24.72 -14.10
N LEU A 88 3.83 -26.01 -14.12
CA LEU A 88 4.21 -26.69 -15.35
C LEU A 88 3.04 -26.84 -16.33
N LEU A 89 1.85 -27.13 -15.83
CA LEU A 89 0.66 -27.24 -16.67
C LEU A 89 0.27 -25.88 -17.22
N ASP A 90 0.29 -24.84 -16.40
CA ASP A 90 0.06 -23.46 -16.81
C ASP A 90 1.05 -23.01 -17.88
N LEU A 91 2.33 -23.36 -17.70
CA LEU A 91 3.36 -23.04 -18.67
C LEU A 91 3.09 -23.74 -20.00
N ALA A 92 2.74 -25.03 -19.96
CA ALA A 92 2.34 -25.77 -21.15
C ALA A 92 1.10 -25.15 -21.83
N SER A 93 0.07 -24.79 -21.06
CA SER A 93 -1.13 -24.10 -21.56
C SER A 93 -0.78 -22.79 -22.25
N VAL A 94 0.06 -21.95 -21.63
CA VAL A 94 0.47 -20.66 -22.19
C VAL A 94 1.29 -20.86 -23.47
N LEU A 95 2.24 -21.80 -23.49
CA LEU A 95 3.04 -22.09 -24.69
C LEU A 95 2.17 -22.60 -25.85
N LEU A 96 1.22 -23.50 -25.57
CA LEU A 96 0.26 -23.99 -26.56
C LEU A 96 -0.66 -22.87 -27.05
N TRP A 97 -1.09 -21.98 -26.16
CA TRP A 97 -1.90 -20.81 -26.51
C TRP A 97 -1.14 -19.84 -27.41
N ILE A 98 0.13 -19.54 -27.10
CA ILE A 98 1.00 -18.69 -27.95
C ILE A 98 1.16 -19.35 -29.32
N ALA A 99 1.49 -20.65 -29.37
CA ALA A 99 1.66 -21.39 -30.61
C ALA A 99 0.38 -21.38 -31.46
N ALA A 100 -0.78 -21.66 -30.86
CA ALA A 100 -2.08 -21.61 -31.54
C ALA A 100 -2.41 -20.20 -32.05
N SER A 101 -2.09 -19.16 -31.26
CA SER A 101 -2.33 -17.76 -31.63
C SER A 101 -1.46 -17.32 -32.82
N VAL A 102 -0.16 -17.61 -32.78
CA VAL A 102 0.77 -17.31 -33.89
C VAL A 102 0.36 -18.06 -35.16
N LEU A 103 0.06 -19.34 -35.06
CA LEU A 103 -0.39 -20.14 -36.20
C LEU A 103 -1.74 -19.65 -36.75
N SER A 104 -2.65 -19.18 -35.90
CA SER A 104 -3.92 -18.56 -36.32
C SER A 104 -3.69 -17.30 -37.13
N VAL A 105 -2.76 -16.43 -36.71
CA VAL A 105 -2.36 -15.25 -37.48
C VAL A 105 -1.76 -15.66 -38.84
N VAL A 106 -0.94 -16.71 -38.89
CA VAL A 106 -0.41 -17.26 -40.16
C VAL A 106 -1.51 -17.79 -41.06
N VAL A 107 -2.53 -18.46 -40.50
CA VAL A 107 -3.70 -18.93 -41.25
C VAL A 107 -4.48 -17.73 -41.81
N LEU A 108 -4.80 -16.73 -40.99
CA LEU A 108 -5.51 -15.51 -41.42
C LEU A 108 -4.74 -14.76 -42.50
N TYR A 109 -3.42 -14.63 -42.34
CA TYR A 109 -2.53 -14.07 -43.34
C TYR A 109 -2.63 -14.82 -44.68
N ARG A 110 -2.65 -16.16 -44.67
CA ARG A 110 -2.82 -16.98 -45.88
C ARG A 110 -4.23 -16.96 -46.44
N LEU A 111 -5.24 -16.76 -45.60
CA LEU A 111 -6.65 -16.66 -45.99
C LEU A 111 -7.05 -15.26 -46.45
N SER A 112 -6.15 -14.26 -46.39
CA SER A 112 -6.42 -12.89 -46.85
C SER A 112 -6.84 -12.83 -48.32
N ASP A 113 -7.69 -11.86 -48.68
CA ASP A 113 -8.25 -11.72 -50.04
C ASP A 113 -7.16 -11.63 -51.12
N LYS A 114 -6.03 -10.97 -50.81
CA LYS A 114 -4.88 -10.85 -51.74
C LYS A 114 -4.21 -12.19 -52.07
N ARG A 115 -4.22 -13.16 -51.14
CA ARG A 115 -3.44 -14.41 -51.25
C ARG A 115 -4.28 -15.64 -51.48
N ILE A 116 -5.54 -15.57 -51.12
CA ILE A 116 -6.45 -16.70 -51.33
C ILE A 116 -6.68 -16.97 -52.82
N GLY A 117 -6.71 -15.92 -53.65
CA GLY A 117 -6.84 -16.03 -55.10
C GLY A 117 -5.68 -16.78 -55.77
N MET A 118 -4.48 -16.73 -55.20
CA MET A 118 -3.33 -17.52 -55.71
C MET A 118 -3.53 -19.03 -55.56
N ARG A 119 -4.35 -19.46 -54.59
CA ARG A 119 -4.56 -20.89 -54.29
C ARG A 119 -5.94 -21.39 -54.70
N TYR A 120 -6.94 -20.51 -54.68
CA TYR A 120 -8.31 -20.77 -55.06
C TYR A 120 -8.80 -19.62 -55.96
N PRO A 121 -8.50 -19.67 -57.28
CA PRO A 121 -8.87 -18.61 -58.21
C PRO A 121 -10.38 -18.31 -58.23
N SER A 122 -11.21 -19.33 -58.00
CA SER A 122 -12.68 -19.26 -57.90
C SER A 122 -13.22 -18.41 -56.74
N LEU A 123 -12.37 -17.96 -55.81
CA LEU A 123 -12.76 -17.12 -54.67
C LEU A 123 -12.44 -15.62 -54.87
N THR A 124 -11.78 -15.28 -55.98
CA THR A 124 -11.23 -13.93 -56.26
C THR A 124 -12.27 -12.98 -56.83
N GLU A 125 -13.25 -13.49 -57.57
CA GLU A 125 -14.37 -12.71 -58.11
C GLU A 125 -15.54 -12.72 -57.11
N ALA A 126 -15.90 -11.55 -56.58
CA ALA A 126 -17.12 -11.39 -55.80
C ALA A 126 -17.95 -10.25 -56.42
N ALA A 127 -19.17 -10.57 -56.87
CA ALA A 127 -20.17 -9.57 -57.17
C ALA A 127 -20.55 -8.83 -55.87
N PRO A 128 -20.76 -7.50 -55.90
CA PRO A 128 -21.15 -6.74 -54.72
C PRO A 128 -22.53 -7.21 -54.24
N SER A 129 -22.59 -7.88 -53.10
CA SER A 129 -23.88 -8.17 -52.44
C SER A 129 -24.38 -6.91 -51.75
N ARG A 130 -25.62 -6.51 -52.00
CA ARG A 130 -26.30 -5.45 -51.22
C ARG A 130 -26.36 -5.89 -49.76
N LYS A 131 -25.54 -5.28 -48.91
CA LYS A 131 -25.54 -5.53 -47.47
C LYS A 131 -26.79 -4.88 -46.86
N THR A 132 -27.55 -5.63 -46.09
CA THR A 132 -28.71 -5.15 -45.34
C THR A 132 -28.24 -4.34 -44.11
N VAL A 133 -29.04 -3.39 -43.64
CA VAL A 133 -28.76 -2.62 -42.40
C VAL A 133 -28.41 -3.54 -41.21
N VAL A 134 -29.12 -4.67 -41.09
CA VAL A 134 -28.86 -5.70 -40.06
C VAL A 134 -27.45 -6.29 -40.18
N THR A 135 -26.99 -6.61 -41.39
CA THR A 135 -25.63 -7.14 -41.59
C THR A 135 -24.57 -6.11 -41.27
N HIS A 136 -24.81 -4.83 -41.55
CA HIS A 136 -23.92 -3.76 -41.15
C HIS A 136 -23.83 -3.60 -39.63
N ALA A 137 -24.96 -3.70 -38.91
CA ALA A 137 -24.97 -3.64 -37.45
C ALA A 137 -24.15 -4.78 -36.83
N PHE A 138 -24.29 -6.02 -37.32
CA PHE A 138 -23.50 -7.15 -36.85
C PHE A 138 -22.00 -6.99 -37.15
N GLU A 139 -21.62 -6.44 -38.31
CA GLU A 139 -20.22 -6.14 -38.64
C GLU A 139 -19.60 -5.13 -37.65
N TRP A 140 -20.35 -4.09 -37.27
CA TRP A 140 -19.89 -3.12 -36.27
C TRP A 140 -19.77 -3.72 -34.86
N ILE A 141 -20.74 -4.54 -34.44
CA ILE A 141 -20.69 -5.24 -33.15
C ILE A 141 -19.49 -6.18 -33.09
N ASP A 142 -19.28 -6.96 -34.14
CA ASP A 142 -18.16 -7.89 -34.25
C ASP A 142 -16.80 -7.16 -34.19
N ALA A 143 -16.66 -6.04 -34.90
CA ALA A 143 -15.47 -5.20 -34.81
C ALA A 143 -15.24 -4.64 -33.40
N LEU A 144 -16.31 -4.20 -32.73
CA LEU A 144 -16.25 -3.68 -31.36
C LEU A 144 -15.81 -4.76 -30.35
N VAL A 145 -16.35 -5.98 -30.48
CA VAL A 145 -15.98 -7.13 -29.64
C VAL A 145 -14.51 -7.48 -29.83
N GLN A 146 -14.02 -7.55 -31.08
CA GLN A 146 -12.62 -7.82 -31.36
C GLN A 146 -11.70 -6.74 -30.79
N ALA A 147 -12.07 -5.47 -30.95
CA ALA A 147 -11.33 -4.35 -30.36
C ALA A 147 -11.30 -4.44 -28.83
N ALA A 148 -12.42 -4.77 -28.17
CA ALA A 148 -12.50 -4.93 -26.73
C ALA A 148 -11.60 -6.09 -26.23
N CYS A 149 -11.61 -7.24 -26.93
CA CYS A 149 -10.73 -8.37 -26.60
C CYS A 149 -9.24 -8.03 -26.79
N LEU A 150 -8.89 -7.28 -27.84
CA LEU A 150 -7.52 -6.83 -28.05
C LEU A 150 -7.08 -5.85 -26.95
N VAL A 151 -7.91 -4.86 -26.62
CA VAL A 151 -7.65 -3.90 -25.54
C VAL A 151 -7.51 -4.61 -24.20
N LEU A 152 -8.29 -5.66 -23.95
CA LEU A 152 -8.13 -6.49 -22.75
C LEU A 152 -6.73 -7.11 -22.68
N LEU A 153 -6.26 -7.74 -23.75
CA LEU A 153 -4.91 -8.33 -23.78
C LEU A 153 -3.82 -7.26 -23.61
N ILE A 154 -3.97 -6.09 -24.25
CA ILE A 154 -3.06 -4.95 -24.08
C ILE A 154 -3.03 -4.50 -22.61
N ASN A 155 -4.19 -4.38 -21.95
CA ASN A 155 -4.28 -3.95 -20.55
C ASN A 155 -3.71 -4.96 -19.55
N LEU A 156 -3.70 -6.24 -19.91
CA LEU A 156 -3.12 -7.30 -19.09
C LEU A 156 -1.59 -7.35 -19.19
N PHE A 157 -1.03 -7.19 -20.39
CA PHE A 157 0.40 -7.44 -20.64
C PHE A 157 1.26 -6.21 -20.98
N LEU A 158 0.66 -5.13 -21.48
CA LEU A 158 1.40 -3.96 -21.95
C LEU A 158 1.33 -2.81 -20.97
N PHE A 159 0.19 -2.15 -20.90
CA PHE A 159 0.00 -0.99 -20.05
C PHE A 159 -1.47 -0.86 -19.66
N GLN A 160 -1.75 -0.23 -18.52
CA GLN A 160 -3.11 0.07 -18.09
C GLN A 160 -3.21 1.54 -17.66
N LEU A 161 -4.37 2.14 -17.93
CA LEU A 161 -4.70 3.47 -17.46
C LEU A 161 -5.33 3.39 -16.06
N TYR A 162 -4.83 4.18 -15.13
CA TYR A 162 -5.39 4.32 -13.79
C TYR A 162 -5.76 5.78 -13.53
N ALA A 163 -6.90 6.00 -12.87
CA ALA A 163 -7.26 7.29 -12.31
C ALA A 163 -6.82 7.33 -10.84
N ILE A 164 -6.19 8.42 -10.41
CA ILE A 164 -5.71 8.60 -9.04
C ILE A 164 -6.87 9.04 -8.15
N PRO A 165 -7.30 8.21 -7.17
CA PRO A 165 -8.47 8.49 -6.36
C PRO A 165 -8.13 9.14 -5.00
N SER A 166 -6.85 9.24 -4.64
CA SER A 166 -6.42 9.68 -3.31
C SER A 166 -5.23 10.63 -3.36
N GLU A 167 -5.05 11.38 -2.28
CA GLU A 167 -4.03 12.43 -2.16
C GLU A 167 -2.66 11.94 -1.69
N SER A 168 -2.48 10.62 -1.57
CA SER A 168 -1.25 10.08 -0.97
C SER A 168 0.01 10.35 -1.79
N MET A 169 -0.14 10.68 -3.08
CA MET A 169 0.95 11.02 -4.00
C MET A 169 1.03 12.53 -4.26
N VAL A 170 0.30 13.38 -3.54
CA VAL A 170 0.42 14.84 -3.68
C VAL A 170 1.81 15.30 -3.21
N PRO A 171 2.50 16.23 -3.93
CA PRO A 171 2.03 16.99 -5.09
C PRO A 171 2.20 16.29 -6.45
N GLU A 172 2.99 15.22 -6.51
CA GLU A 172 3.32 14.52 -7.76
C GLU A 172 2.05 14.12 -8.53
N PHE A 173 1.12 13.40 -7.90
CA PHE A 173 -0.20 13.12 -8.44
C PHE A 173 -1.32 13.74 -7.60
N MET A 174 -2.19 14.48 -8.27
CA MET A 174 -3.40 15.05 -7.67
C MET A 174 -4.60 14.14 -7.93
N ILE A 175 -5.67 14.32 -7.14
CA ILE A 175 -6.93 13.61 -7.37
C ILE A 175 -7.44 13.90 -8.78
N GLY A 176 -7.84 12.85 -9.50
CA GLY A 176 -8.35 12.95 -10.87
C GLY A 176 -7.29 12.92 -11.97
N ASP A 177 -6.00 12.95 -11.62
CA ASP A 177 -4.93 12.66 -12.57
C ASP A 177 -5.12 11.24 -13.14
N ARG A 178 -4.80 11.07 -14.43
CA ARG A 178 -4.79 9.76 -15.09
C ARG A 178 -3.39 9.40 -15.56
N VAL A 179 -2.92 8.24 -15.10
CA VAL A 179 -1.56 7.76 -15.32
C VAL A 179 -1.56 6.48 -16.15
N VAL A 180 -0.57 6.38 -17.02
CA VAL A 180 -0.23 5.17 -17.77
C VAL A 180 0.73 4.35 -16.93
N VAL A 181 0.33 3.13 -16.61
CA VAL A 181 1.15 2.17 -15.88
C VAL A 181 1.67 1.14 -16.85
N LEU A 182 2.99 1.11 -17.03
CA LEU A 182 3.68 0.11 -17.85
C LEU A 182 3.81 -1.17 -17.06
N LYS A 183 3.25 -2.26 -17.59
CA LYS A 183 3.30 -3.59 -16.96
C LYS A 183 4.39 -4.46 -17.55
N THR A 184 4.70 -4.31 -18.83
CA THR A 184 5.67 -5.16 -19.54
C THR A 184 7.01 -5.32 -18.81
N PRO A 185 7.67 -4.25 -18.33
CA PRO A 185 8.95 -4.37 -17.63
C PRO A 185 8.84 -5.14 -16.29
N SER A 186 7.68 -5.07 -15.66
CA SER A 186 7.37 -5.69 -14.37
C SER A 186 7.15 -7.20 -14.45
N GLY A 187 7.01 -7.77 -15.65
CA GLY A 187 6.77 -9.20 -15.84
C GLY A 187 5.32 -9.60 -15.52
N PRO A 188 4.34 -9.14 -16.33
CA PRO A 188 2.93 -9.39 -16.05
C PRO A 188 2.64 -10.89 -16.09
N LYS A 189 1.87 -11.34 -15.10
CA LYS A 189 1.41 -12.73 -14.99
C LYS A 189 0.09 -12.92 -15.72
N PHE A 190 -0.14 -14.14 -16.18
CA PHE A 190 -1.46 -14.53 -16.67
C PHE A 190 -2.46 -14.50 -15.51
N PRO A 191 -3.71 -14.06 -15.74
CA PRO A 191 -4.71 -14.00 -14.68
C PRO A 191 -4.88 -15.35 -13.98
N LEU A 192 -4.88 -15.32 -12.65
CA LEU A 192 -5.07 -16.51 -11.81
C LEU A 192 -3.98 -17.59 -11.95
N SER A 193 -2.82 -17.26 -12.53
CA SER A 193 -1.66 -18.14 -12.66
C SER A 193 -0.38 -17.47 -12.16
N ASN A 194 0.62 -18.29 -11.82
CA ASN A 194 1.97 -17.83 -11.49
C ASN A 194 2.87 -17.71 -12.73
N VAL A 195 2.43 -18.19 -13.89
CA VAL A 195 3.17 -18.08 -15.15
C VAL A 195 2.98 -16.68 -15.72
N GLY A 196 4.07 -16.08 -16.18
CA GLY A 196 4.08 -14.72 -16.71
C GLY A 196 5.27 -14.47 -17.62
N ILE A 197 5.32 -13.27 -18.17
CA ILE A 197 6.50 -12.78 -18.89
C ILE A 197 7.63 -12.58 -17.86
N PRO A 198 8.87 -13.00 -18.14
CA PRO A 198 10.00 -12.72 -17.25
C PRO A 198 10.14 -11.23 -16.96
N ARG A 199 10.43 -10.89 -15.70
CA ARG A 199 10.70 -9.51 -15.29
C ARG A 199 11.94 -8.98 -16.01
N MET A 200 11.79 -7.85 -16.70
CA MET A 200 12.86 -7.21 -17.48
C MET A 200 13.53 -6.03 -16.76
N ARG A 201 12.91 -5.50 -15.70
CA ARG A 201 13.40 -4.35 -14.93
C ARG A 201 13.53 -4.68 -13.43
N SER A 202 14.59 -4.18 -12.80
CA SER A 202 14.68 -4.00 -11.35
C SER A 202 14.10 -2.64 -10.97
N TYR A 203 13.38 -2.57 -9.85
CA TYR A 203 12.87 -1.31 -9.33
C TYR A 203 14.00 -0.57 -8.62
N GLU A 204 14.03 0.74 -8.81
CA GLU A 204 15.00 1.63 -8.17
C GLU A 204 14.28 2.56 -7.19
N ARG A 205 15.03 3.12 -6.26
CA ARG A 205 14.53 4.14 -5.36
C ARG A 205 14.03 5.33 -6.19
N GLY A 206 12.86 5.85 -5.83
CA GLY A 206 12.19 6.92 -6.58
C GLY A 206 11.20 6.43 -7.64
N ASP A 207 11.24 5.15 -8.04
CA ASP A 207 10.24 4.60 -8.98
C ASP A 207 8.84 4.69 -8.38
N ILE A 208 7.89 5.22 -9.13
CA ILE A 208 6.47 5.20 -8.75
C ILE A 208 5.83 3.92 -9.28
N VAL A 209 5.34 3.10 -8.37
CA VAL A 209 4.82 1.76 -8.68
C VAL A 209 3.38 1.61 -8.26
N VAL A 210 2.67 0.76 -9.00
CA VAL A 210 1.30 0.35 -8.68
C VAL A 210 1.33 -1.08 -8.19
N PHE A 211 0.76 -1.35 -7.02
CA PHE A 211 0.81 -2.67 -6.39
C PHE A 211 -0.46 -3.01 -5.63
N ASN A 212 -0.68 -4.31 -5.41
CA ASN A 212 -1.80 -4.79 -4.61
C ASN A 212 -1.53 -4.56 -3.13
N ASN A 213 -2.48 -3.96 -2.42
CA ASN A 213 -2.29 -3.61 -1.01
C ASN A 213 -2.01 -4.88 -0.14
N PRO A 214 -0.88 -4.92 0.61
CA PRO A 214 -0.46 -6.07 1.44
C PRO A 214 -1.43 -6.44 2.54
N HIS A 215 -2.19 -5.47 3.08
CA HIS A 215 -3.17 -5.70 4.14
C HIS A 215 -4.34 -6.58 3.73
N TYR A 216 -4.63 -6.66 2.43
CA TYR A 216 -5.66 -7.55 1.93
C TYR A 216 -5.10 -8.92 1.64
N ASN A 217 -5.83 -9.94 2.11
CA ASN A 217 -5.51 -11.33 1.91
C ASN A 217 -5.45 -11.66 0.41
N ASP A 218 -4.38 -12.34 0.00
CA ASP A 218 -4.20 -12.84 -1.37
C ASP A 218 -4.79 -14.25 -1.51
N THR A 219 -6.10 -14.38 -1.21
CA THR A 219 -6.83 -15.63 -1.44
C THR A 219 -7.20 -15.77 -2.91
N LYS A 220 -7.39 -17.01 -3.37
CA LYS A 220 -7.80 -17.27 -4.76
C LYS A 220 -9.14 -16.63 -5.10
N GLU A 221 -10.09 -16.67 -4.17
CA GLU A 221 -11.39 -16.02 -4.29
C GLU A 221 -11.25 -14.49 -4.43
N ALA A 222 -10.37 -13.87 -3.63
CA ALA A 222 -10.07 -12.46 -3.74
C ALA A 222 -9.44 -12.10 -5.10
N ARG A 223 -8.55 -12.94 -5.63
CA ARG A 223 -7.97 -12.76 -6.98
C ARG A 223 -9.03 -12.87 -8.08
N VAL A 224 -9.93 -13.84 -8.01
CA VAL A 224 -11.04 -14.01 -8.96
C VAL A 224 -11.97 -12.80 -8.92
N ARG A 225 -12.36 -12.35 -7.73
CA ARG A 225 -13.23 -11.18 -7.54
C ARG A 225 -12.55 -9.90 -8.03
N SER A 226 -11.27 -9.71 -7.73
CA SER A 226 -10.49 -8.56 -8.20
C SER A 226 -10.39 -8.54 -9.72
N PHE A 227 -10.09 -9.68 -10.35
CA PHE A 227 -10.04 -9.80 -11.81
C PHE A 227 -11.41 -9.52 -12.46
N ALA A 228 -12.49 -10.08 -11.92
CA ALA A 228 -13.85 -9.81 -12.41
C ALA A 228 -14.23 -8.33 -12.26
N SER A 229 -13.91 -7.72 -11.12
CA SER A 229 -14.12 -6.29 -10.89
C SER A 229 -13.32 -5.43 -11.86
N GLN A 230 -12.07 -5.81 -12.15
CA GLN A 230 -11.22 -5.10 -13.11
C GLN A 230 -11.78 -5.17 -14.53
N LEU A 231 -12.34 -6.32 -14.93
CA LEU A 231 -13.06 -6.45 -16.21
C LEU A 231 -14.28 -5.52 -16.27
N VAL A 232 -15.09 -5.49 -15.22
CA VAL A 232 -16.25 -4.59 -15.13
C VAL A 232 -15.81 -3.13 -15.17
N TYR A 233 -14.78 -2.77 -14.41
CA TYR A 233 -14.21 -1.43 -14.39
C TYR A 233 -13.71 -1.03 -15.79
N MET A 234 -13.06 -1.93 -16.51
CA MET A 234 -12.59 -1.69 -17.88
C MET A 234 -13.75 -1.53 -18.87
N LEU A 235 -14.75 -2.43 -18.84
CA LEU A 235 -15.90 -2.41 -19.73
C LEU A 235 -16.84 -1.22 -19.48
N THR A 236 -16.80 -0.66 -18.27
CA THR A 236 -17.57 0.54 -17.88
C THR A 236 -16.74 1.83 -17.99
N PHE A 237 -15.59 1.79 -18.68
CA PHE A 237 -14.70 2.94 -18.85
C PHE A 237 -14.37 3.64 -17.53
N THR A 238 -13.95 2.88 -16.52
CA THR A 238 -13.57 3.34 -15.18
C THR A 238 -14.72 3.88 -14.32
N ALA A 239 -15.98 3.76 -14.75
CA ALA A 239 -17.12 4.32 -14.05
C ALA A 239 -17.59 3.48 -12.85
N VAL A 240 -17.46 2.14 -12.92
CA VAL A 240 -18.01 1.24 -11.89
C VAL A 240 -16.91 0.38 -11.27
N ASN A 241 -16.69 0.53 -9.96
CA ASN A 241 -15.84 -0.37 -9.17
C ASN A 241 -16.72 -1.19 -8.21
N ILE A 242 -16.72 -2.51 -8.40
CA ILE A 242 -17.51 -3.46 -7.58
C ILE A 242 -16.66 -4.18 -6.52
N ASN A 243 -15.36 -3.87 -6.44
CA ASN A 243 -14.45 -4.50 -5.50
C ASN A 243 -14.69 -3.91 -4.10
N ARG A 244 -15.38 -4.67 -3.25
CA ARG A 244 -15.66 -4.28 -1.86
C ARG A 244 -14.87 -5.14 -0.89
N ASP A 245 -14.39 -4.54 0.18
CA ASP A 245 -13.75 -5.24 1.30
C ASP A 245 -14.77 -6.02 2.15
N GLU A 246 -14.27 -6.66 3.22
CA GLU A 246 -15.08 -7.46 4.16
C GLU A 246 -16.15 -6.63 4.88
N TYR A 247 -15.97 -5.31 4.95
CA TYR A 247 -16.89 -4.37 5.60
C TYR A 247 -17.85 -3.68 4.61
N GLY A 248 -17.78 -4.04 3.32
CA GLY A 248 -18.65 -3.51 2.27
C GLY A 248 -18.22 -2.15 1.70
N ALA A 249 -17.08 -1.60 2.12
CA ALA A 249 -16.50 -0.39 1.55
C ALA A 249 -15.72 -0.71 0.27
N ILE A 250 -15.50 0.27 -0.60
CA ILE A 250 -14.71 0.07 -1.82
C ILE A 250 -13.26 -0.19 -1.42
N LYS A 251 -12.71 -1.30 -1.89
CA LYS A 251 -11.34 -1.72 -1.60
C LYS A 251 -10.35 -0.70 -2.17
N ALA A 252 -9.44 -0.17 -1.34
CA ALA A 252 -8.37 0.72 -1.78
C ALA A 252 -7.23 -0.09 -2.43
N ASP A 253 -7.51 -0.64 -3.61
CA ASP A 253 -6.64 -1.57 -4.33
C ASP A 253 -6.86 -1.43 -5.85
N PRO A 254 -5.80 -1.20 -6.66
CA PRO A 254 -4.39 -1.11 -6.28
C PRO A 254 -3.97 0.24 -5.70
N LEU A 255 -2.84 0.27 -5.01
CA LEU A 255 -2.21 1.49 -4.49
C LEU A 255 -1.13 1.99 -5.45
N VAL A 256 -0.95 3.31 -5.49
CA VAL A 256 0.15 3.99 -6.20
C VAL A 256 1.04 4.63 -5.15
N LYS A 257 2.32 4.23 -5.10
CA LYS A 257 3.31 4.74 -4.13
C LYS A 257 4.69 4.81 -4.78
N ARG A 258 5.61 5.55 -4.15
CA ARG A 258 7.01 5.62 -4.54
C ARG A 258 7.85 4.62 -3.77
N VAL A 259 8.83 4.01 -4.42
CA VAL A 259 9.82 3.14 -3.78
C VAL A 259 10.80 4.00 -2.98
N VAL A 260 10.84 3.78 -1.67
CA VAL A 260 11.62 4.55 -0.70
C VAL A 260 12.55 3.67 0.15
N GLY A 261 12.54 2.36 -0.05
CA GLY A 261 13.46 1.45 0.63
C GLY A 261 13.77 0.25 -0.23
N MET A 262 15.05 -0.09 -0.28
CA MET A 262 15.61 -1.08 -1.18
C MET A 262 15.90 -2.40 -0.43
N PRO A 263 15.97 -3.53 -1.15
CA PRO A 263 16.48 -4.78 -0.57
C PRO A 263 17.86 -4.58 0.07
N GLY A 264 18.07 -5.21 1.23
CA GLY A 264 19.32 -5.11 2.00
C GLY A 264 19.47 -3.83 2.83
N GLU A 265 18.42 -3.01 2.91
CA GLU A 265 18.38 -1.83 3.76
C GLU A 265 17.52 -2.04 5.00
N LYS A 266 17.87 -1.28 6.04
CA LYS A 266 17.09 -1.05 7.24
C LYS A 266 16.76 0.44 7.28
N LEU A 267 15.52 0.77 7.62
CA LEU A 267 14.99 2.13 7.55
C LEU A 267 14.64 2.63 8.95
N MET A 268 14.68 3.94 9.11
CA MET A 268 14.21 4.65 10.29
C MET A 268 13.68 6.01 9.84
N MET A 269 12.66 6.54 10.51
CA MET A 269 12.16 7.88 10.23
C MET A 269 12.11 8.70 11.50
N VAL A 270 12.70 9.89 11.47
CA VAL A 270 12.74 10.79 12.63
C VAL A 270 12.48 12.20 12.16
N ASP A 271 11.51 12.87 12.77
CA ASP A 271 11.15 14.27 12.46
C ASP A 271 10.81 14.50 10.98
N GLY A 272 10.23 13.49 10.34
CA GLY A 272 9.92 13.52 8.91
C GLY A 272 11.11 13.30 7.97
N VAL A 273 12.30 13.02 8.49
CA VAL A 273 13.48 12.65 7.69
C VAL A 273 13.60 11.13 7.66
N LEU A 274 13.71 10.57 6.45
CA LEU A 274 13.98 9.15 6.24
C LEU A 274 15.48 8.88 6.32
N TYR A 275 15.86 7.89 7.11
CA TYR A 275 17.21 7.37 7.24
C TYR A 275 17.25 5.93 6.75
N ALA A 276 18.35 5.56 6.11
CA ALA A 276 18.64 4.19 5.71
C ALA A 276 20.02 3.75 6.19
N LYS A 277 20.10 2.48 6.57
CA LYS A 277 21.31 1.74 6.92
C LYS A 277 21.38 0.53 6.00
N ARG A 278 22.56 0.24 5.44
CA ARG A 278 22.75 -0.92 4.58
C ARG A 278 23.53 -2.00 5.32
N LYS A 279 23.40 -3.25 4.90
CA LYS A 279 24.16 -4.36 5.50
C LYS A 279 25.69 -4.17 5.45
N ASP A 280 26.20 -3.42 4.49
CA ASP A 280 27.62 -3.10 4.30
C ASP A 280 28.08 -1.79 4.96
N ALA A 281 27.17 -1.01 5.57
CA ALA A 281 27.47 0.26 6.22
C ALA A 281 26.80 0.34 7.60
N PRO A 282 27.57 0.51 8.69
CA PRO A 282 27.03 0.35 10.05
C PRO A 282 26.07 1.48 10.47
N ASP A 283 26.15 2.65 9.85
CA ASP A 283 25.46 3.86 10.31
C ASP A 283 24.23 4.22 9.48
N PHE A 284 23.19 4.70 10.15
CA PHE A 284 22.05 5.33 9.51
C PHE A 284 22.44 6.66 8.89
N LYS A 285 22.08 6.86 7.62
CA LYS A 285 22.29 8.12 6.90
C LYS A 285 20.97 8.65 6.35
N PRO A 286 20.76 9.98 6.33
CA PRO A 286 19.61 10.57 5.65
C PRO A 286 19.57 10.14 4.19
N VAL A 287 18.40 9.73 3.71
CA VAL A 287 18.16 9.43 2.29
C VAL A 287 17.90 10.75 1.58
N SER A 288 18.95 11.34 1.00
CA SER A 288 18.86 12.66 0.36
C SER A 288 17.87 12.69 -0.81
N GLU A 289 17.73 11.58 -1.53
CA GLU A 289 16.77 11.48 -2.63
C GLU A 289 15.32 11.59 -2.10
N ASP A 290 15.04 11.05 -0.91
CA ASP A 290 13.71 11.07 -0.30
C ASP A 290 13.19 12.46 0.01
N ALA A 291 14.10 13.35 0.42
CA ALA A 291 13.80 14.74 0.73
C ALA A 291 13.32 15.55 -0.49
N VAL A 292 13.59 15.09 -1.71
CA VAL A 292 13.16 15.76 -2.95
C VAL A 292 11.64 15.61 -3.16
N TRP A 293 11.08 14.45 -2.81
CA TRP A 293 9.67 14.12 -3.11
C TRP A 293 8.78 14.14 -1.86
N ALA A 294 9.34 13.96 -0.66
CA ALA A 294 8.57 13.90 0.58
C ALA A 294 7.91 15.24 0.90
N ALA A 295 6.58 15.29 0.77
CA ALA A 295 5.76 16.42 1.14
C ALA A 295 5.08 16.18 2.50
N TRP A 296 5.52 16.93 3.51
CA TRP A 296 4.93 16.93 4.85
C TRP A 296 3.94 18.07 5.05
N ASN A 297 4.22 19.24 4.49
CA ASN A 297 3.39 20.44 4.63
C ASN A 297 2.72 20.79 3.31
N ILE A 298 1.63 20.09 2.98
CA ILE A 298 0.87 20.36 1.75
C ILE A 298 0.12 21.71 1.80
N ASP A 299 -0.06 22.28 2.99
CA ASP A 299 -0.59 23.64 3.16
C ASP A 299 0.35 24.70 2.55
N ALA A 300 1.66 24.41 2.51
CA ALA A 300 2.68 25.29 1.94
C ALA A 300 2.79 25.24 0.41
N LEU A 301 2.01 24.39 -0.27
CA LEU A 301 2.02 24.30 -1.73
C LEU A 301 1.60 25.62 -2.40
N PRO A 302 2.08 25.90 -3.63
CA PRO A 302 1.61 27.05 -4.42
C PRO A 302 0.08 27.06 -4.54
N ARG A 303 -0.53 28.25 -4.57
CA ARG A 303 -2.00 28.40 -4.61
C ARG A 303 -2.68 27.59 -5.72
N SER A 304 -2.04 27.46 -6.87
CA SER A 304 -2.53 26.69 -8.01
C SER A 304 -2.64 25.19 -7.72
N GLU A 305 -1.69 24.63 -6.98
CA GLU A 305 -1.66 23.21 -6.61
C GLU A 305 -2.50 22.95 -5.38
N ARG A 306 -2.43 23.84 -4.38
CA ARG A 306 -3.25 23.76 -3.17
C ARG A 306 -4.76 23.80 -3.48
N ALA A 307 -5.18 24.48 -4.55
CA ALA A 307 -6.57 24.49 -4.99
C ALA A 307 -7.07 23.12 -5.52
N LEU A 308 -6.15 22.20 -5.84
CA LEU A 308 -6.46 20.83 -6.27
C LEU A 308 -6.43 19.82 -5.12
N VAL A 309 -6.03 20.24 -3.92
CA VAL A 309 -6.02 19.42 -2.71
C VAL A 309 -7.38 19.54 -2.04
N GLU A 310 -8.05 18.42 -1.84
CA GLU A 310 -9.35 18.32 -1.17
C GLU A 310 -9.21 18.38 0.36
N ARG A 311 -8.19 17.72 0.92
CA ARG A 311 -7.99 17.63 2.37
C ARG A 311 -6.58 18.02 2.78
N ILE A 312 -6.50 18.98 3.70
CA ILE A 312 -5.24 19.36 4.36
C ILE A 312 -5.19 18.67 5.73
N PRO A 313 -4.26 17.73 5.97
CA PRO A 313 -4.18 16.98 7.22
C PRO A 313 -3.91 17.86 8.45
N LEU A 314 -3.02 18.85 8.30
CA LEU A 314 -2.60 19.76 9.36
C LEU A 314 -2.52 21.18 8.83
N SER A 315 -3.02 22.14 9.61
CA SER A 315 -2.80 23.55 9.34
C SER A 315 -1.34 23.93 9.54
N ARG A 316 -0.92 25.07 8.98
CA ARG A 316 0.43 25.61 9.20
C ARG A 316 0.78 25.81 10.68
N GLU A 317 -0.18 26.26 11.49
CA GLU A 317 -0.01 26.46 12.93
C GLU A 317 0.23 25.12 13.64
N GLN A 318 -0.56 24.10 13.31
CA GLN A 318 -0.40 22.75 13.85
C GLN A 318 0.96 22.15 13.44
N PHE A 319 1.38 22.35 12.19
CA PHE A 319 2.68 21.88 11.72
C PHE A 319 3.84 22.56 12.46
N THR A 320 3.74 23.87 12.66
CA THR A 320 4.74 24.65 13.43
C THR A 320 4.82 24.18 14.89
N LEU A 321 3.68 23.83 15.49
CA LEU A 321 3.64 23.22 16.81
C LEU A 321 4.43 21.91 16.84
N LEU A 322 4.26 21.04 15.84
CA LEU A 322 5.05 19.80 15.76
C LEU A 322 6.54 20.10 15.70
N GLU A 323 6.97 20.95 14.77
CA GLU A 323 8.39 21.33 14.62
C GLU A 323 8.97 21.94 15.89
N SER A 324 8.17 22.70 16.66
CA SER A 324 8.61 23.27 17.94
C SER A 324 8.94 22.19 18.98
N VAL A 325 8.12 21.13 19.08
CA VAL A 325 8.37 20.00 19.99
C VAL A 325 9.55 19.17 19.51
N GLU A 326 9.67 18.96 18.20
CA GLU A 326 10.80 18.25 17.58
C GLU A 326 12.13 18.98 17.84
N SER A 327 12.15 20.30 17.69
CA SER A 327 13.29 21.16 18.00
C SER A 327 13.59 21.17 19.51
N LEU A 328 12.56 21.22 20.36
CA LEU A 328 12.73 21.19 21.81
C LEU A 328 13.41 19.89 22.25
N ARG A 329 12.86 18.74 21.85
CA ARG A 329 13.44 17.43 22.21
C ARG A 329 14.81 17.22 21.57
N ALA A 330 15.06 17.78 20.38
CA ALA A 330 16.35 17.63 19.71
C ALA A 330 17.51 18.32 20.45
N ASN A 331 17.22 19.44 21.11
CA ASN A 331 18.20 20.30 21.78
C ASN A 331 18.16 20.19 23.31
N ALA A 332 17.36 19.28 23.85
CA ALA A 332 17.14 19.17 25.29
C ALA A 332 18.41 18.71 26.03
N ASP A 333 18.86 19.46 27.04
CA ASP A 333 20.05 19.11 27.82
C ASP A 333 19.70 18.14 28.97
N LEU A 334 20.02 16.86 28.79
CA LEU A 334 19.72 15.80 29.76
C LEU A 334 20.30 16.05 31.16
N HIS A 335 21.44 16.74 31.28
CA HIS A 335 22.03 17.03 32.59
C HIS A 335 21.20 18.10 33.33
N ALA A 336 20.81 19.16 32.62
CA ALA A 336 19.93 20.19 33.17
C ALA A 336 18.56 19.60 33.55
N LEU A 337 17.98 18.77 32.68
CA LEU A 337 16.71 18.08 32.94
C LEU A 337 16.79 17.12 34.14
N GLY A 338 17.93 16.44 34.32
CA GLY A 338 18.15 15.57 35.47
C GLY A 338 18.23 16.36 36.79
N SER A 339 18.90 17.51 36.75
CA SER A 339 18.98 18.43 37.89
C SER A 339 17.60 18.99 38.28
N GLU A 340 16.79 19.38 37.29
CA GLU A 340 15.41 19.81 37.51
C GLU A 340 14.56 18.67 38.11
N ALA A 341 14.67 17.45 37.57
CA ALA A 341 13.94 16.30 38.06
C ALA A 341 14.25 16.01 39.53
N SER A 342 15.52 16.04 39.93
CA SER A 342 15.93 15.89 41.33
C SER A 342 15.36 17.00 42.21
N ALA A 343 15.42 18.26 41.75
CA ALA A 343 14.86 19.38 42.51
C ALA A 343 13.34 19.27 42.73
N LEU A 344 12.60 18.77 41.73
CA LEU A 344 11.16 18.49 41.85
C LEU A 344 10.88 17.37 42.87
N VAL A 345 11.70 16.33 42.89
CA VAL A 345 11.60 15.25 43.89
C VAL A 345 11.83 15.78 45.30
N ASP A 346 12.88 16.58 45.50
CA ASP A 346 13.19 17.19 46.80
C ASP A 346 12.07 18.13 47.26
N ARG A 347 11.52 18.91 46.33
CA ARG A 347 10.37 19.79 46.61
C ARG A 347 9.13 18.98 47.00
N PHE A 348 8.81 17.93 46.26
CA PHE A 348 7.69 17.04 46.58
C PHE A 348 7.87 16.36 47.94
N ALA A 349 9.08 15.88 48.24
CA ALA A 349 9.42 15.29 49.54
C ALA A 349 9.16 16.26 50.70
N SER A 350 9.50 17.54 50.53
CA SER A 350 9.26 18.56 51.57
C SER A 350 7.78 18.84 51.87
N LEU A 351 6.90 18.55 50.91
CA LEU A 351 5.44 18.75 51.02
C LEU A 351 4.72 17.51 51.57
N ARG A 352 5.42 16.38 51.67
CA ARG A 352 4.84 15.11 52.11
C ARG A 352 5.15 14.85 53.58
N HIS A 353 4.10 14.58 54.36
CA HIS A 353 4.22 14.31 55.81
C HIS A 353 4.30 12.82 56.18
N LEU A 354 4.22 11.93 55.17
CA LEU A 354 4.38 10.50 55.34
C LEU A 354 5.80 10.10 54.93
N GLU A 355 6.45 9.21 55.69
CA GLU A 355 7.71 8.58 55.29
C GLU A 355 7.45 7.27 54.57
N ASP A 356 8.29 6.94 53.58
CA ASP A 356 8.20 5.66 52.89
C ASP A 356 8.98 4.58 53.64
N THR A 357 8.33 3.45 53.91
CA THR A 357 8.99 2.26 54.48
C THR A 357 9.38 1.24 53.41
N VAL A 358 8.88 1.40 52.19
CA VAL A 358 9.22 0.57 51.02
C VAL A 358 10.23 1.30 50.13
N LEU A 359 11.16 0.55 49.54
CA LEU A 359 12.21 1.11 48.67
C LEU A 359 11.76 1.36 47.23
N SER A 360 10.69 0.68 46.77
CA SER A 360 10.09 0.90 45.46
C SER A 360 8.63 0.45 45.48
N ALA A 361 7.81 1.06 44.63
CA ALA A 361 6.37 0.78 44.52
C ALA A 361 5.89 0.85 43.06
N PRO A 362 6.45 0.04 42.14
CA PRO A 362 6.31 0.22 40.69
C PRO A 362 4.87 0.15 40.16
N GLU A 363 3.99 -0.56 40.86
CA GLU A 363 2.58 -0.73 40.48
C GLU A 363 1.66 0.36 41.05
N LEU A 364 2.17 1.28 41.88
CA LEU A 364 1.35 2.30 42.56
C LEU A 364 0.55 3.14 41.55
N VAL A 365 1.21 3.58 40.48
CA VAL A 365 0.54 4.14 39.30
C VAL A 365 0.57 3.08 38.20
N SER A 366 -0.60 2.50 37.95
CA SER A 366 -0.76 1.41 36.98
C SER A 366 -0.26 1.80 35.58
N ARG A 367 0.09 0.80 34.77
CA ARG A 367 0.49 0.99 33.36
C ARG A 367 -0.53 1.81 32.57
N ASN A 368 -1.83 1.57 32.74
CA ASN A 368 -2.87 2.33 32.03
C ASN A 368 -2.96 3.79 32.53
N ALA A 369 -2.69 4.04 33.81
CA ALA A 369 -2.65 5.40 34.36
C ALA A 369 -1.41 6.19 33.90
N ARG A 370 -0.37 5.50 33.39
CA ARG A 370 0.80 6.10 32.75
C ARG A 370 0.63 6.40 31.26
N GLU A 371 -0.54 6.11 30.69
CA GLU A 371 -0.90 6.62 29.37
C GLU A 371 -1.01 8.15 29.41
N VAL A 372 -0.42 8.87 28.46
CA VAL A 372 -0.19 10.33 28.57
C VAL A 372 -1.47 11.09 28.87
N TYR A 373 -2.56 10.77 28.17
CA TYR A 373 -3.84 11.44 28.39
C TYR A 373 -4.39 11.09 29.78
N ALA A 374 -4.42 9.81 30.16
CA ALA A 374 -4.82 9.39 31.50
C ALA A 374 -3.99 10.07 32.60
N LEU A 375 -2.67 10.14 32.42
CA LEU A 375 -1.70 10.70 33.35
C LEU A 375 -2.01 12.16 33.68
N PHE A 376 -2.21 13.01 32.67
CA PHE A 376 -2.55 14.42 32.88
C PHE A 376 -4.01 14.66 33.26
N SER A 377 -4.95 13.82 32.79
CA SER A 377 -6.37 13.97 33.16
C SER A 377 -6.66 13.60 34.62
N SER A 378 -5.82 12.75 35.21
CA SER A 378 -5.92 12.26 36.59
C SER A 378 -4.83 12.87 37.49
N ASP A 379 -4.25 14.00 37.10
CA ASP A 379 -3.10 14.64 37.76
C ASP A 379 -3.33 14.88 39.26
N ALA A 380 -4.49 15.43 39.62
CA ALA A 380 -4.85 15.75 41.00
C ALA A 380 -5.01 14.49 41.86
N ASP A 381 -5.62 13.44 41.31
CA ASP A 381 -5.87 12.18 42.03
C ASP A 381 -4.59 11.37 42.20
N ILE A 382 -3.74 11.32 41.16
CA ILE A 382 -2.40 10.74 41.25
C ILE A 382 -1.58 11.50 42.30
N THR A 383 -1.62 12.84 42.31
CA THR A 383 -0.92 13.64 43.32
C THR A 383 -1.35 13.27 44.74
N ARG A 384 -2.67 13.15 44.99
CA ARG A 384 -3.19 12.71 46.30
C ARG A 384 -2.75 11.31 46.66
N LEU A 385 -2.77 10.39 45.70
CA LEU A 385 -2.31 9.00 45.89
C LEU A 385 -0.85 8.97 46.33
N LEU A 386 0.03 9.72 45.65
CA LEU A 386 1.46 9.81 45.98
C LEU A 386 1.72 10.44 47.36
N LEU A 387 0.94 11.46 47.73
CA LEU A 387 1.06 12.10 49.06
C LEU A 387 0.62 11.18 50.21
N THR A 388 -0.39 10.34 49.98
CA THR A 388 -1.07 9.59 51.06
C THR A 388 -0.69 8.11 51.16
N THR A 389 -0.04 7.54 50.13
CA THR A 389 0.27 6.10 50.08
C THR A 389 1.73 5.84 50.38
N ASN A 390 2.02 4.84 51.22
CA ASN A 390 3.39 4.36 51.46
C ASN A 390 4.03 3.88 50.15
N GLY A 391 5.23 4.36 49.84
CA GLY A 391 5.92 4.14 48.57
C GLY A 391 5.66 5.21 47.51
N GLY A 392 4.82 6.22 47.81
CA GLY A 392 4.49 7.30 46.88
C GLY A 392 5.68 8.21 46.54
N LEU A 393 6.54 8.54 47.51
CA LEU A 393 7.74 9.32 47.25
C LEU A 393 8.76 8.49 46.45
N SER A 394 8.89 7.20 46.77
CA SER A 394 9.78 6.26 46.08
C SER A 394 9.36 6.07 44.62
N TRP A 395 8.07 5.88 44.36
CA TRP A 395 7.53 5.85 42.99
C TRP A 395 7.78 7.16 42.25
N PHE A 396 7.51 8.31 42.88
CA PHE A 396 7.71 9.61 42.24
C PHE A 396 9.19 9.85 41.91
N ARG A 397 10.10 9.48 42.81
CA ARG A 397 11.55 9.53 42.58
C ARG A 397 11.95 8.63 41.42
N ASP A 398 11.53 7.38 41.40
CA ASP A 398 11.85 6.43 40.32
C ASP A 398 11.31 6.92 38.98
N PHE A 399 10.07 7.43 38.95
CA PHE A 399 9.45 8.01 37.77
C PHE A 399 10.25 9.23 37.25
N MET A 400 10.64 10.14 38.14
CA MET A 400 11.32 11.38 37.79
C MET A 400 12.81 11.22 37.46
N THR A 401 13.50 10.26 38.08
CA THR A 401 14.98 10.19 38.02
C THR A 401 15.51 8.84 37.56
N GLY A 402 14.69 7.78 37.47
CA GLY A 402 15.16 6.44 37.09
C GLY A 402 15.84 6.37 35.72
N TRP A 403 15.46 7.27 34.80
CA TRP A 403 16.06 7.39 33.48
C TRP A 403 17.49 7.95 33.48
N THR A 404 17.93 8.60 34.57
CA THR A 404 19.28 9.20 34.65
C THR A 404 20.40 8.14 34.70
N VAL A 405 20.06 6.89 35.01
CA VAL A 405 21.01 5.76 35.08
C VAL A 405 21.58 5.42 33.71
N ASN A 406 20.76 5.44 32.66
CA ASN A 406 21.17 5.23 31.29
C ASN A 406 20.57 6.31 30.38
N SER A 407 21.39 7.33 30.08
CA SER A 407 21.02 8.47 29.23
C SER A 407 21.40 8.30 27.76
N SER A 408 21.96 7.15 27.37
CA SER A 408 22.36 6.85 25.99
C SER A 408 21.33 5.95 25.31
N ARG A 409 21.09 6.19 24.03
CA ARG A 409 20.26 5.33 23.17
C ARG A 409 21.02 4.99 21.90
N ASP A 410 20.73 3.83 21.33
CA ASP A 410 21.49 3.28 20.21
C ASP A 410 21.15 3.97 18.89
N THR A 411 19.88 4.35 18.75
CA THR A 411 19.38 5.01 17.53
C THR A 411 18.94 6.43 17.77
N LEU A 412 18.92 7.24 16.69
CA LEU A 412 18.38 8.58 16.74
C LEU A 412 16.90 8.57 17.14
N PHE A 413 16.10 7.63 16.64
CA PHE A 413 14.69 7.51 17.00
C PHE A 413 14.50 7.29 18.50
N GLU A 414 15.27 6.37 19.09
CA GLU A 414 15.22 6.11 20.52
C GLU A 414 15.70 7.30 21.34
N ASP A 415 16.80 7.97 20.97
CA ASP A 415 17.26 9.20 21.65
C ASP A 415 16.17 10.28 21.64
N ARG A 416 15.50 10.47 20.49
CA ARG A 416 14.44 11.46 20.36
C ARG A 416 13.20 11.10 21.17
N SER A 417 12.79 9.84 21.17
CA SER A 417 11.64 9.37 21.95
C SER A 417 11.92 9.37 23.45
N PHE A 418 13.15 9.06 23.84
CA PHE A 418 13.67 9.18 25.20
C PHE A 418 13.62 10.63 25.70
N ARG A 419 14.18 11.59 24.96
CA ARG A 419 14.13 13.02 25.34
C ARG A 419 12.70 13.53 25.45
N LEU A 420 11.80 13.10 24.56
CA LEU A 420 10.39 13.43 24.65
C LEU A 420 9.73 12.85 25.91
N ASN A 421 10.02 11.59 26.25
CA ASN A 421 9.56 10.95 27.47
C ASN A 421 10.01 11.77 28.71
N VAL A 422 11.28 12.18 28.77
CA VAL A 422 11.80 13.01 29.88
C VAL A 422 11.10 14.37 29.98
N LEU A 423 10.90 15.07 28.86
CA LEU A 423 10.19 16.35 28.84
C LEU A 423 8.76 16.22 29.36
N ILE A 424 8.04 15.18 28.95
CA ILE A 424 6.68 14.90 29.43
C ILE A 424 6.69 14.58 30.93
N LYS A 425 7.65 13.78 31.40
CA LYS A 425 7.83 13.48 32.82
C LYS A 425 8.06 14.73 33.66
N LEU A 426 8.92 15.65 33.22
CA LEU A 426 9.17 16.93 33.88
C LEU A 426 7.93 17.83 33.89
N CYS A 427 7.20 17.90 32.78
CA CYS A 427 5.91 18.58 32.73
C CYS A 427 4.93 18.02 33.77
N PHE A 428 4.82 16.69 33.87
CA PHE A 428 3.97 16.05 34.86
C PHE A 428 4.48 16.24 36.30
N GLY A 429 5.80 16.16 36.52
CA GLY A 429 6.42 16.37 37.83
C GLY A 429 6.18 17.78 38.37
N ARG A 430 6.30 18.81 37.51
CA ARG A 430 5.93 20.19 37.84
C ARG A 430 4.46 20.31 38.24
N LEU A 431 3.56 19.64 37.52
CA LEU A 431 2.13 19.61 37.83
C LEU A 431 1.85 18.94 39.18
N VAL A 432 2.48 17.80 39.45
CA VAL A 432 2.34 17.06 40.73
C VAL A 432 2.82 17.91 41.91
N VAL A 433 4.00 18.54 41.79
CA VAL A 433 4.54 19.42 42.82
C VAL A 433 3.60 20.60 43.05
N ARG A 434 3.13 21.26 41.99
CA ARG A 434 2.22 22.40 42.11
C ARG A 434 0.89 22.01 42.74
N ASN A 435 0.34 20.87 42.36
CA ASN A 435 -0.87 20.32 42.98
C ASN A 435 -0.66 20.06 44.48
N ALA A 436 0.49 19.48 44.87
CA ALA A 436 0.84 19.22 46.26
C ALA A 436 0.96 20.51 47.08
N GLU A 437 1.55 21.57 46.53
CA GLU A 437 1.62 22.89 47.18
C GLU A 437 0.22 23.46 47.45
N LEU A 438 -0.67 23.40 46.46
CA LEU A 438 -2.04 23.89 46.59
C LEU A 438 -2.88 23.08 47.57
N PHE A 439 -2.64 21.76 47.68
CA PHE A 439 -3.26 20.92 48.69
C PHE A 439 -2.74 21.26 50.10
N ALA A 440 -1.43 21.47 50.24
CA ALA A 440 -0.84 21.87 51.52
C ALA A 440 -1.35 23.23 52.01
N SER A 441 -1.67 24.16 51.08
CA SER A 441 -2.25 25.47 51.42
C SER A 441 -3.77 25.46 51.63
N ASN A 442 -4.45 24.30 51.60
CA ASN A 442 -5.91 24.18 51.72
C ASN A 442 -6.69 25.11 50.77
N THR A 443 -6.19 25.28 49.55
CA THR A 443 -6.78 26.15 48.53
C THR A 443 -8.20 25.70 48.17
N THR A 444 -9.12 26.64 47.92
CA THR A 444 -10.48 26.31 47.47
C THR A 444 -10.45 25.63 46.09
N LEU A 445 -11.47 24.85 45.78
CA LEU A 445 -11.55 24.14 44.49
C LEU A 445 -11.50 25.11 43.30
N ASP A 446 -12.13 26.28 43.42
CA ASP A 446 -12.13 27.30 42.37
C ASP A 446 -10.75 27.94 42.18
N ALA A 447 -10.02 28.21 43.27
CA ALA A 447 -8.67 28.73 43.18
C ALA A 447 -7.68 27.66 42.68
N PHE A 448 -7.89 26.38 43.01
CA PHE A 448 -7.11 25.26 42.46
C PHE A 448 -7.28 25.14 40.94
N ARG A 449 -8.53 25.22 40.45
CA ARG A 449 -8.84 25.10 39.02
C ARG A 449 -8.30 26.26 38.20
N ASN A 450 -8.34 27.47 38.76
CA ASN A 450 -7.92 28.71 38.09
C ASN A 450 -6.48 29.11 38.42
N ASP A 451 -5.69 28.25 39.07
CA ASP A 451 -4.29 28.52 39.35
C ASP A 451 -3.52 28.75 38.04
N HIS A 452 -2.86 29.90 37.93
CA HIS A 452 -2.21 30.33 36.70
C HIS A 452 -1.05 29.40 36.32
N GLU A 453 -0.25 28.98 37.29
CA GLU A 453 0.89 28.10 37.07
C GLU A 453 0.45 26.70 36.62
N ARG A 454 -0.56 26.09 37.29
CA ARG A 454 -1.18 24.86 36.79
C ARG A 454 -1.69 25.00 35.37
N THR A 455 -2.37 26.11 35.06
CA THR A 455 -2.93 26.34 33.73
C THR A 455 -1.83 26.41 32.66
N GLN A 456 -0.69 27.04 32.96
CA GLN A 456 0.46 27.06 32.06
C GLN A 456 1.06 25.66 31.85
N ILE A 457 1.25 24.89 32.92
CA ILE A 457 1.77 23.52 32.82
C ILE A 457 0.82 22.62 32.04
N LEU A 458 -0.50 22.76 32.24
CA LEU A 458 -1.51 22.00 31.49
C LEU A 458 -1.54 22.40 30.00
N SER A 459 -1.25 23.66 29.67
CA SER A 459 -1.09 24.11 28.27
C SER A 459 0.14 23.47 27.61
N GLU A 460 1.25 23.34 28.36
CA GLU A 460 2.43 22.61 27.89
C GLU A 460 2.12 21.11 27.69
N ALA A 461 1.43 20.48 28.65
CA ALA A 461 0.97 19.10 28.55
C ALA A 461 0.06 18.88 27.33
N GLN A 462 -0.84 19.83 27.06
CA GLN A 462 -1.68 19.82 25.87
C GLN A 462 -0.84 19.87 24.60
N THR A 463 0.26 20.63 24.56
CA THR A 463 1.19 20.65 23.42
C THR A 463 1.79 19.27 23.16
N TYR A 464 2.27 18.57 24.19
CA TYR A 464 2.78 17.21 24.03
C TYR A 464 1.70 16.21 23.60
N LEU A 465 0.47 16.33 24.11
CA LEU A 465 -0.65 15.49 23.67
C LEU A 465 -0.97 15.69 22.18
N HIS A 466 -0.97 16.93 21.70
CA HIS A 466 -1.17 17.23 20.28
C HIS A 466 -0.03 16.67 19.43
N TYR A 467 1.21 16.78 19.90
CA TYR A 467 2.37 16.18 19.23
C TYR A 467 2.25 14.66 19.16
N LEU A 468 1.94 14.00 20.26
CA LEU A 468 1.82 12.53 20.33
C LEU A 468 0.71 11.97 19.45
N ALA A 469 -0.37 12.73 19.24
CA ALA A 469 -1.40 12.36 18.27
C ALA A 469 -0.88 12.27 16.82
N GLN A 470 0.24 12.94 16.52
CA GLN A 470 0.91 12.93 15.21
C GLN A 470 2.30 12.27 15.26
N HIS A 471 2.73 11.73 16.41
CA HIS A 471 4.11 11.25 16.59
C HIS A 471 4.44 10.09 15.65
N ASP A 472 3.58 9.07 15.59
CA ASP A 472 3.73 7.93 14.67
C ASP A 472 3.65 8.35 13.19
N GLN A 473 3.04 9.49 12.89
CA GLN A 473 2.93 9.99 11.52
C GLN A 473 4.27 10.49 11.00
N ARG A 474 5.10 11.07 11.87
CA ARG A 474 6.40 11.66 11.52
C ARG A 474 7.60 10.79 11.87
N ASN A 475 7.39 9.78 12.72
CA ASN A 475 8.46 8.97 13.26
C ASN A 475 8.17 7.48 13.10
N MET A 476 9.22 6.71 12.89
CA MET A 476 9.21 5.26 12.76
C MET A 476 10.56 4.78 13.27
N GLY A 477 10.56 3.85 14.23
CA GLY A 477 11.79 3.19 14.68
C GLY A 477 12.46 2.36 13.59
N GLU A 478 13.46 1.58 13.98
CA GLU A 478 14.13 0.68 13.04
C GLU A 478 13.14 -0.30 12.39
N PHE A 479 13.25 -0.43 11.07
CA PHE A 479 12.47 -1.37 10.28
C PHE A 479 13.34 -2.04 9.19
N PRO A 480 13.43 -3.37 9.13
CA PRO A 480 12.86 -4.34 10.08
C PRO A 480 13.40 -4.20 11.51
N GLU A 481 12.59 -4.60 12.50
CA GLU A 481 12.86 -4.38 13.93
C GLU A 481 14.01 -5.26 14.47
N ALA A 482 14.14 -6.50 13.97
CA ALA A 482 15.20 -7.38 14.43
C ALA A 482 16.60 -6.89 13.98
N GLU A 483 17.59 -7.08 14.85
CA GLU A 483 18.95 -6.52 14.69
C GLU A 483 19.59 -6.92 13.35
N ASP A 484 19.54 -8.22 13.03
CA ASP A 484 20.12 -8.83 11.82
C ASP A 484 19.19 -8.84 10.60
N GLU A 485 17.99 -8.26 10.73
CA GLU A 485 17.03 -8.22 9.64
C GLU A 485 17.15 -6.94 8.80
N TYR A 486 17.01 -7.14 7.48
CA TYR A 486 16.99 -6.10 6.47
C TYR A 486 15.82 -6.40 5.54
N ILE A 487 15.38 -5.39 4.77
CA ILE A 487 14.37 -5.60 3.73
C ILE A 487 14.82 -6.77 2.84
N PRO A 488 14.04 -7.87 2.73
CA PRO A 488 14.48 -9.05 2.01
C PRO A 488 14.71 -8.80 0.52
N ASP A 489 15.46 -9.71 -0.11
CA ASP A 489 15.57 -9.74 -1.56
C ASP A 489 14.19 -9.80 -2.23
N ASN A 490 13.99 -9.00 -3.27
CA ASN A 490 12.70 -8.83 -3.95
C ASN A 490 11.57 -8.22 -3.10
N CYS A 491 11.87 -7.58 -1.98
CA CYS A 491 10.93 -6.75 -1.22
C CYS A 491 11.35 -5.28 -1.27
N PHE A 492 10.37 -4.38 -1.20
CA PHE A 492 10.61 -2.94 -1.23
C PHE A 492 9.74 -2.24 -0.20
N PHE A 493 10.26 -1.17 0.40
CA PHE A 493 9.45 -0.28 1.23
C PHE A 493 8.94 0.86 0.35
N MET A 494 7.65 1.19 0.48
CA MET A 494 6.98 2.13 -0.42
C MET A 494 6.17 3.13 0.38
N MET A 495 6.19 4.38 -0.05
CA MET A 495 5.43 5.46 0.57
C MET A 495 4.99 6.44 -0.52
N GLY A 496 3.85 7.05 -0.33
CA GLY A 496 3.40 8.15 -1.15
C GLY A 496 4.09 9.44 -0.76
N ASP A 497 4.12 10.39 -1.70
CA ASP A 497 4.83 11.66 -1.55
C ASP A 497 4.18 12.53 -0.46
N ASN A 498 2.86 12.47 -0.30
CA ASN A 498 2.15 13.09 0.83
C ASN A 498 2.21 12.19 2.07
N ARG A 499 3.14 12.48 2.96
CA ARG A 499 3.51 11.58 4.06
C ARG A 499 2.42 11.41 5.11
N PHE A 500 1.65 12.45 5.41
CA PHE A 500 0.50 12.36 6.34
C PHE A 500 -0.68 11.59 5.77
N ASN A 501 -0.82 11.52 4.45
CA ASN A 501 -1.89 10.75 3.79
C ASN A 501 -1.40 9.41 3.23
N SER A 502 -0.16 8.98 3.52
CA SER A 502 0.41 7.72 3.07
C SER A 502 0.77 6.80 4.24
N LEU A 503 -0.26 6.24 4.88
CA LEU A 503 -0.10 5.43 6.10
C LEU A 503 -0.05 3.93 5.85
N ASP A 504 -0.44 3.49 4.66
CA ASP A 504 -0.69 2.08 4.34
C ASP A 504 0.49 1.14 4.68
N MET A 505 1.73 1.61 4.49
CA MET A 505 2.93 0.78 4.69
C MET A 505 3.64 1.03 6.02
N ARG A 506 3.24 2.07 6.78
CA ARG A 506 3.87 2.44 8.07
C ARG A 506 3.03 2.05 9.28
N HIS A 507 1.72 1.95 9.10
CA HIS A 507 0.76 1.78 10.19
C HIS A 507 -0.06 0.51 10.03
N SER A 508 -0.35 -0.09 11.17
CA SER A 508 -1.35 -1.14 11.33
C SER A 508 -2.74 -0.53 11.57
N TYR A 509 -3.79 -1.30 11.32
CA TYR A 509 -5.15 -0.99 11.74
C TYR A 509 -5.40 -1.21 13.24
N THR A 510 -4.45 -1.85 13.95
CA THR A 510 -4.54 -2.09 15.39
C THR A 510 -3.78 -1.02 16.17
N ILE A 511 -4.46 -0.42 17.15
CA ILE A 511 -3.86 0.53 18.10
C ILE A 511 -3.43 -0.23 19.36
N ARG A 512 -2.19 -0.04 19.80
CA ARG A 512 -1.62 -0.61 21.01
C ARG A 512 -1.06 0.47 21.93
N LEU A 513 -1.00 0.19 23.23
CA LEU A 513 -0.40 1.08 24.22
C LEU A 513 1.12 0.82 24.28
N ALA A 514 1.91 1.70 23.67
CA ALA A 514 3.37 1.61 23.54
C ALA A 514 4.09 2.56 24.50
N ALA A 515 5.29 2.19 24.93
CA ALA A 515 6.17 3.08 25.70
C ALA A 515 6.89 4.03 24.74
N LEU A 516 7.02 5.30 25.12
CA LEU A 516 7.89 6.22 24.38
C LEU A 516 9.36 5.79 24.45
N ASP A 517 9.78 5.27 25.59
CA ASP A 517 11.12 4.78 25.82
C ASP A 517 11.06 3.39 26.46
N PRO A 518 11.24 2.31 25.67
CA PRO A 518 11.19 0.94 26.18
C PRO A 518 12.21 0.63 27.28
N ASP A 519 13.34 1.35 27.32
CA ASP A 519 14.42 1.16 28.29
C ASP A 519 14.12 1.80 29.66
N ASP A 520 13.11 2.66 29.74
CA ASP A 520 12.65 3.28 30.97
C ASP A 520 11.45 2.53 31.54
N ALA A 521 11.65 1.83 32.66
CA ALA A 521 10.61 1.07 33.35
C ALA A 521 9.36 1.92 33.69
N TYR A 522 9.56 3.22 33.91
CA TYR A 522 8.53 4.19 34.22
C TYR A 522 8.19 5.10 33.03
N SER A 523 8.53 4.70 31.80
CA SER A 523 8.20 5.46 30.60
C SER A 523 6.72 5.79 30.56
N VAL A 524 6.45 6.99 30.07
CA VAL A 524 5.13 7.43 29.67
C VAL A 524 4.69 6.62 28.45
N LEU A 525 3.40 6.30 28.39
CA LEU A 525 2.83 5.44 27.35
C LEU A 525 1.89 6.21 26.45
N TYR A 526 1.83 5.86 25.18
CA TYR A 526 0.93 6.49 24.23
C TYR A 526 0.28 5.47 23.32
N ARG A 527 -0.82 5.86 22.68
CA ARG A 527 -1.53 5.02 21.73
C ARG A 527 -0.81 5.05 20.39
N SER A 528 -0.13 3.96 20.06
CA SER A 528 0.60 3.79 18.81
C SER A 528 -0.12 2.82 17.87
N ASN A 529 -0.04 3.09 16.58
CA ASN A 529 -0.44 2.15 15.53
C ASN A 529 0.69 1.89 14.52
N LEU A 530 1.94 2.18 14.88
CA LEU A 530 3.10 1.81 14.06
C LEU A 530 3.11 0.29 13.82
N GLY A 531 3.23 -0.05 12.54
CA GLY A 531 3.29 -1.42 12.05
C GLY A 531 3.84 -1.42 10.63
N PRO A 532 5.11 -1.01 10.45
CA PRO A 532 5.71 -0.92 9.13
C PRO A 532 5.82 -2.29 8.46
N GLN A 533 5.69 -2.30 7.13
CA GLN A 533 5.77 -3.52 6.33
C GLN A 533 6.38 -3.26 4.95
N TYR A 534 7.06 -4.26 4.40
CA TYR A 534 7.59 -4.24 3.04
C TYR A 534 6.63 -4.94 2.07
N VAL A 535 6.71 -4.59 0.79
CA VAL A 535 5.89 -5.15 -0.28
C VAL A 535 6.75 -6.08 -1.13
N PRO A 536 6.38 -7.37 -1.29
CA PRO A 536 7.08 -8.26 -2.20
C PRO A 536 6.81 -7.87 -3.65
N VAL A 537 7.82 -8.05 -4.50
CA VAL A 537 7.75 -7.73 -5.92
C VAL A 537 6.60 -8.43 -6.66
N SER A 538 6.15 -9.58 -6.14
CA SER A 538 5.03 -10.35 -6.67
C SER A 538 3.69 -9.61 -6.58
N ARG A 539 3.56 -8.59 -5.72
CA ARG A 539 2.39 -7.73 -5.60
C ARG A 539 2.47 -6.49 -6.50
N ILE A 540 3.62 -6.18 -7.09
CA ILE A 540 3.78 -5.01 -7.98
C ILE A 540 3.19 -5.33 -9.36
N LEU A 541 2.26 -4.49 -9.80
CA LEU A 541 1.55 -4.61 -11.07
C LEU A 541 2.26 -3.88 -12.22
N GLY A 542 2.95 -2.77 -11.94
CA GLY A 542 3.59 -1.95 -12.97
C GLY A 542 4.21 -0.67 -12.42
N VAL A 543 4.90 0.07 -13.31
CA VAL A 543 5.49 1.39 -13.03
C VAL A 543 4.60 2.47 -13.64
N ALA A 544 4.22 3.47 -12.85
CA ALA A 544 3.52 4.66 -13.33
C ALA A 544 4.51 5.57 -14.07
N SER A 545 4.47 5.56 -15.40
CA SER A 545 5.52 6.16 -16.23
C SER A 545 5.12 7.48 -16.87
N PHE A 546 3.82 7.75 -17.03
CA PHE A 546 3.36 8.93 -17.76
C PHE A 546 1.98 9.40 -17.30
N ARG A 547 1.84 10.69 -17.00
CA ARG A 547 0.55 11.34 -16.74
C ARG A 547 0.04 11.95 -18.04
N PHE A 548 -1.10 11.46 -18.52
CA PHE A 548 -1.70 11.91 -19.78
C PHE A 548 -2.92 12.84 -19.59
N TRP A 549 -3.44 12.94 -18.38
CA TRP A 549 -4.57 13.80 -18.04
C TRP A 549 -4.45 14.32 -16.60
N PRO A 550 -4.83 15.58 -16.31
CA PRO A 550 -5.31 16.62 -17.23
C PRO A 550 -4.20 17.15 -18.16
N LEU A 551 -4.58 17.68 -19.33
CA LEU A 551 -3.61 18.19 -20.33
C LEU A 551 -2.69 19.29 -19.79
N SER A 552 -3.15 20.07 -18.80
CA SER A 552 -2.36 21.10 -18.13
C SER A 552 -1.20 20.57 -17.30
N ARG A 553 -1.22 19.28 -16.96
CA ARG A 553 -0.19 18.60 -16.15
C ARG A 553 0.42 17.41 -16.91
N LEU A 554 0.27 17.37 -18.24
CA LEU A 554 0.80 16.30 -19.07
C LEU A 554 2.33 16.19 -18.91
N GLY A 555 2.84 15.01 -18.58
CA GLY A 555 4.28 14.85 -18.38
C GLY A 555 4.70 13.49 -17.82
N ILE A 556 6.01 13.28 -17.78
CA ILE A 556 6.63 12.18 -17.04
C ILE A 556 6.69 12.61 -15.57
N PRO A 557 6.32 11.73 -14.62
CA PRO A 557 6.46 12.01 -13.20
C PRO A 557 7.93 12.28 -12.84
N GLU A 558 8.18 13.20 -11.90
CA GLU A 558 9.54 13.53 -11.45
C GLU A 558 10.17 12.46 -10.55
#